data_AF-A0A8H7V0K8-F1
#
_entry.id   AF-A0A8H7V0K8-F1
#
_cell.length_a   1.000
_cell.length_b   1.000
_cell.length_c   1.000
_cell.angle_alpha   90.00
_cell.angle_beta   90.00
_cell.angle_gamma   90.00
#
_symmetry.space_group_name_H-M   'P 1'
#
loop_
_entity.id
_entity.type
_entity.pdbx_description
1 polymer ?
#
loop_
_entity_poly.entity_id
_entity_poly.type
_entity_poly.pdbx_seq_one_letter_code
_entity_poly.pdbx_strand_id
1 'polypeptide(L)'
;MRMTFKDNEKKNRHHKEETASSFFQLPLLNQGYKYPYVHTKSRIPVGRLCSYLRQMGVNNARILDIHYPDQNIAALLLQNDYAADFQKLLESKRVHFANNFDPWNGFILKDPQYREMTSQGRSLKAAKLQQQRLQRAAVK
;
A
#
# COMPACT_ATOMS: atom_id res chain seq x y z
N MET A 1 -18.40 -44.33 6.63
CA MET A 1 -19.08 -43.79 7.83
C MET A 1 -19.73 -42.46 7.43
N ARG A 2 -21.07 -42.39 7.28
CA ARG A 2 -21.79 -41.17 6.87
C ARG A 2 -22.05 -40.31 8.11
N MET A 3 -21.60 -39.06 8.08
CA MET A 3 -21.90 -38.07 9.12
C MET A 3 -23.41 -37.83 9.20
N THR A 4 -23.96 -37.72 10.40
CA THR A 4 -25.40 -37.52 10.59
C THR A 4 -25.77 -36.04 10.45
N PHE A 5 -27.04 -35.74 10.14
CA PHE A 5 -27.52 -34.35 9.96
C PHE A 5 -27.19 -33.43 11.15
N LYS A 6 -27.23 -33.97 12.37
CA LYS A 6 -26.90 -33.22 13.60
C LYS A 6 -25.41 -32.86 13.70
N ASP A 7 -24.53 -33.67 13.12
CA ASP A 7 -23.08 -33.41 13.11
C ASP A 7 -22.73 -32.26 12.16
N ASN A 8 -23.45 -32.16 11.04
CA ASN A 8 -23.30 -31.06 10.08
C ASN A 8 -23.81 -29.72 10.63
N GLU A 9 -24.91 -29.71 11.40
CA GLU A 9 -25.41 -28.48 12.03
C GLU A 9 -24.45 -27.93 13.08
N LYS A 10 -23.87 -28.81 13.91
CA LYS A 10 -22.87 -28.40 14.90
C LYS A 10 -21.61 -27.86 14.24
N LYS A 11 -21.12 -28.51 13.17
CA LYS A 11 -19.98 -28.04 12.39
C LYS A 11 -20.23 -26.66 11.76
N ASN A 12 -21.42 -26.44 11.20
CA ASN A 12 -21.81 -25.16 10.61
C ASN A 12 -21.97 -24.05 11.66
N ARG A 13 -22.44 -24.37 12.87
CA ARG A 13 -22.48 -23.43 14.00
C ARG A 13 -21.08 -23.04 14.44
N HIS A 14 -20.19 -23.99 14.66
CA HIS A 14 -18.79 -23.69 14.99
C HIS A 14 -18.11 -22.85 13.91
N HIS A 15 -18.32 -23.15 12.63
CA HIS A 15 -17.73 -22.35 11.55
C HIS A 15 -18.30 -20.92 11.48
N LYS A 16 -19.61 -20.76 11.73
CA LYS A 16 -20.24 -19.43 11.85
C LYS A 16 -19.74 -18.67 13.08
N GLU A 17 -19.57 -19.35 14.20
CA GLU A 17 -19.06 -18.78 15.46
C GLU A 17 -17.58 -18.41 15.35
N GLU A 18 -16.75 -19.21 14.69
CA GLU A 18 -15.34 -18.90 14.36
C GLU A 18 -15.26 -17.67 13.46
N THR A 19 -16.07 -17.64 12.40
CA THR A 19 -16.13 -16.49 11.46
C THR A 19 -16.60 -15.21 12.16
N ALA A 20 -17.61 -15.31 13.03
CA ALA A 20 -18.09 -14.18 13.83
C ALA A 20 -17.06 -13.74 14.88
N SER A 21 -16.36 -14.67 15.52
CA SER A 21 -15.32 -14.37 16.51
C SER A 21 -14.12 -13.66 15.89
N SER A 22 -13.74 -13.99 14.66
CA SER A 22 -12.74 -13.22 13.90
C SER A 22 -13.20 -11.79 13.59
N PHE A 23 -14.50 -11.55 13.45
CA PHE A 23 -15.07 -10.23 13.20
C PHE A 23 -15.02 -9.30 14.43
N PHE A 24 -14.97 -9.88 15.65
CA PHE A 24 -14.99 -9.15 16.92
C PHE A 24 -13.65 -9.16 17.67
N GLN A 25 -12.55 -9.59 17.05
CA GLN A 25 -11.24 -9.42 17.67
C GLN A 25 -10.91 -7.92 17.77
N LEU A 26 -10.42 -7.50 18.95
CA LEU A 26 -9.85 -6.17 19.12
C LEU A 26 -8.81 -5.92 18.03
N PRO A 27 -8.72 -4.68 17.49
CA PRO A 27 -7.58 -4.25 16.72
C PRO A 27 -6.27 -4.71 17.32
N LEU A 28 -5.58 -5.66 16.69
CA LEU A 28 -4.17 -5.84 16.99
C LEU A 28 -3.50 -4.48 16.78
N LEU A 29 -2.54 -4.15 17.63
CA LEU A 29 -1.78 -2.88 17.66
C LEU A 29 -1.19 -2.44 16.29
N ASN A 30 -1.18 -3.35 15.30
CA ASN A 30 -0.67 -3.17 13.95
C ASN A 30 -1.73 -2.83 12.89
N GLN A 31 -2.93 -2.35 13.25
CA GLN A 31 -3.97 -1.90 12.27
C GLN A 31 -3.64 -0.59 11.52
N GLY A 32 -2.36 -0.31 11.31
CA GLY A 32 -1.91 0.84 10.53
C GLY A 32 -1.81 0.55 9.04
N TYR A 33 -1.50 1.61 8.30
CA TYR A 33 -1.16 1.54 6.88
C TYR A 33 0.23 2.12 6.66
N LYS A 34 0.92 1.62 5.64
CA LYS A 34 2.25 2.10 5.27
C LYS A 34 2.36 2.29 3.77
N TYR A 35 3.19 3.26 3.39
CA TYR A 35 3.63 3.47 2.02
C TYR A 35 5.05 2.92 1.83
N PRO A 36 5.22 1.70 1.29
CA PRO A 36 6.44 1.36 0.59
C PRO A 36 6.61 2.21 -0.67
N TYR A 37 7.81 2.75 -0.83
CA TYR A 37 8.25 3.46 -2.02
C TYR A 37 9.10 2.52 -2.88
N VAL A 38 8.70 2.31 -4.12
CA VAL A 38 9.37 1.38 -5.04
C VAL A 38 10.00 2.17 -6.17
N HIS A 39 11.27 1.89 -6.46
CA HIS A 39 11.95 2.48 -7.59
C HIS A 39 11.41 1.91 -8.91
N THR A 40 11.13 2.81 -9.85
CA THR A 40 10.73 2.50 -11.22
C THR A 40 11.64 3.26 -12.17
N LYS A 41 11.88 2.73 -13.37
CA LYS A 41 12.72 3.43 -14.36
C LYS A 41 12.08 4.75 -14.82
N SER A 42 10.76 4.74 -14.92
CA SER A 42 9.92 5.86 -15.34
C SER A 42 8.49 5.63 -14.85
N ARG A 43 7.64 6.65 -14.99
CA ARG A 43 6.24 6.57 -14.55
C ARG A 43 5.51 5.55 -15.42
N ILE A 44 5.07 4.47 -14.78
CA ILE A 44 4.28 3.42 -15.42
C ILE A 44 2.79 3.76 -15.23
N PRO A 45 1.91 3.56 -16.23
CA PRO A 45 0.47 3.66 -16.01
C PRO A 45 0.02 2.69 -14.91
N VAL A 46 -0.88 3.14 -14.02
CA VAL A 46 -1.29 2.37 -12.83
C VAL A 46 -1.79 0.97 -13.19
N GLY A 47 -2.62 0.84 -14.24
CA GLY A 47 -3.10 -0.48 -14.69
C GLY A 47 -1.98 -1.44 -15.08
N ARG A 48 -0.95 -0.94 -15.76
CA ARG A 48 0.23 -1.75 -16.14
C ARG A 48 1.09 -2.09 -14.92
N LEU A 49 1.26 -1.16 -13.98
CA LEU A 49 1.94 -1.45 -12.71
C LEU A 49 1.21 -2.55 -11.93
N CYS A 50 -0.12 -2.47 -11.82
CA CYS A 50 -0.93 -3.53 -11.22
C CYS A 50 -0.77 -4.87 -11.95
N SER A 51 -0.69 -4.88 -13.28
CA SER A 51 -0.42 -6.11 -14.04
C SER A 51 0.94 -6.70 -13.70
N TYR A 52 2.00 -5.87 -13.62
CA TYR A 52 3.33 -6.33 -13.23
C TYR A 52 3.38 -6.85 -11.80
N LEU A 53 2.76 -6.15 -10.85
CA LEU A 53 2.66 -6.59 -9.45
C LEU A 53 1.96 -7.95 -9.36
N ARG A 54 0.85 -8.13 -10.08
CA ARG A 54 0.13 -9.41 -10.15
C ARG A 54 1.00 -10.52 -10.75
N GLN A 55 1.74 -10.25 -11.83
CA GLN A 55 2.66 -11.21 -12.45
C GLN A 55 3.81 -11.61 -11.51
N MET A 56 4.21 -10.71 -10.61
CA MET A 56 5.21 -11.00 -9.57
C MET A 56 4.63 -11.79 -8.39
N GLY A 57 3.32 -12.03 -8.33
CA GLY A 57 2.63 -12.75 -7.26
C GLY A 57 2.07 -11.85 -6.16
N VAL A 58 2.08 -10.53 -6.35
CA VAL A 58 1.50 -9.58 -5.39
C VAL A 58 -0.03 -9.70 -5.43
N ASN A 59 -0.65 -9.71 -4.26
CA ASN A 59 -2.10 -9.64 -4.16
C ASN A 59 -2.56 -8.18 -4.29
N ASN A 60 -2.96 -7.78 -5.50
CA ASN A 60 -3.43 -6.42 -5.77
C ASN A 60 -4.63 -6.00 -4.92
N ALA A 61 -5.44 -6.94 -4.42
CA ALA A 61 -6.58 -6.62 -3.54
C ALA A 61 -6.13 -6.09 -2.17
N ARG A 62 -4.87 -6.32 -1.78
CA ARG A 62 -4.27 -5.77 -0.55
C ARG A 62 -3.62 -4.40 -0.77
N ILE A 63 -3.58 -3.92 -2.01
CA ILE A 63 -3.08 -2.58 -2.35
C ILE A 63 -4.27 -1.62 -2.39
N LEU A 64 -4.26 -0.62 -1.50
CA LEU A 64 -5.38 0.30 -1.31
C LEU A 64 -5.29 1.53 -2.21
N ASP A 65 -4.08 2.01 -2.45
CA ASP A 65 -3.82 3.16 -3.30
C ASP A 65 -2.47 3.03 -4.00
N ILE A 66 -2.38 3.61 -5.20
CA ILE A 66 -1.15 3.71 -5.96
C ILE A 66 -1.06 5.14 -6.48
N HIS A 67 0.03 5.83 -6.14
CA HIS A 67 0.32 7.13 -6.71
C HIS A 67 1.82 7.31 -6.95
N TYR A 68 2.16 8.36 -7.69
CA TYR A 68 3.53 8.67 -8.09
C TYR A 68 3.97 9.98 -7.44
N PRO A 69 4.71 9.91 -6.32
CA PRO A 69 5.22 11.12 -5.70
C PRO A 69 6.36 11.77 -6.49
N ASP A 70 7.12 10.97 -7.25
CA ASP A 70 8.16 11.36 -8.21
C ASP A 70 7.96 10.53 -9.51
N GLN A 71 8.61 10.90 -10.61
CA GLN A 71 8.54 10.22 -11.90
C GLN A 71 9.08 8.79 -11.86
N ASN A 72 10.03 8.50 -10.97
CA ASN A 72 10.73 7.22 -10.85
C ASN A 72 10.41 6.50 -9.54
N ILE A 73 9.39 6.95 -8.80
CA ILE A 73 8.99 6.35 -7.52
C ILE A 73 7.49 6.10 -7.54
N ALA A 74 7.11 4.85 -7.30
CA ALA A 74 5.73 4.46 -7.05
C ALA A 74 5.52 4.34 -5.53
N ALA A 75 4.52 5.03 -5.01
CA ALA A 75 4.05 4.87 -3.64
C ALA A 75 2.84 3.94 -3.66
N LEU A 76 2.90 2.87 -2.86
CA LEU A 76 1.86 1.85 -2.77
C LEU A 76 1.32 1.87 -1.34
N LEU A 77 0.02 2.08 -1.14
CA LEU A 77 -0.60 2.03 0.18
C LEU A 77 -0.99 0.60 0.51
N LEU A 78 -0.45 0.07 1.60
CA LEU A 78 -0.71 -1.29 2.08
C LEU A 78 -1.12 -1.28 3.55
N GLN A 79 -1.85 -2.31 3.97
CA GLN A 79 -2.01 -2.63 5.39
C GLN A 79 -0.67 -3.12 5.97
N ASN A 80 -0.42 -2.79 7.24
CA ASN A 80 0.83 -3.16 7.92
C ASN A 80 1.02 -4.67 8.06
N ASP A 81 -0.08 -5.44 8.20
CA ASP A 81 -0.06 -6.91 8.27
C ASP A 81 0.54 -7.54 7.00
N TYR A 82 0.32 -6.92 5.84
CA TYR A 82 0.82 -7.39 4.54
C TYR A 82 2.19 -6.83 4.16
N ALA A 83 2.64 -5.75 4.80
CA ALA A 83 3.85 -5.03 4.39
C ALA A 83 5.12 -5.90 4.40
N ALA A 84 5.26 -6.79 5.39
CA ALA A 84 6.42 -7.68 5.50
C ALA A 84 6.48 -8.72 4.37
N ASP A 85 5.34 -9.33 4.04
CA ASP A 85 5.25 -10.32 2.96
C ASP A 85 5.45 -9.66 1.60
N PHE A 86 4.86 -8.48 1.42
CA PHE A 86 5.07 -7.65 0.24
C PHE A 86 6.56 -7.32 0.03
N GLN A 87 7.26 -6.88 1.08
CA GLN A 87 8.68 -6.56 1.02
C GLN A 87 9.52 -7.78 0.63
N LYS A 88 9.34 -8.91 1.31
CA LYS A 88 10.03 -10.17 0.99
C LYS A 88 9.81 -10.61 -0.45
N LEU A 89 8.57 -10.49 -0.94
CA LEU A 89 8.21 -10.87 -2.30
C LEU A 89 8.95 -10.00 -3.32
N LEU A 90 8.97 -8.69 -3.14
CA LEU A 90 9.65 -7.76 -4.05
C LEU A 90 11.18 -7.91 -4.01
N GLU A 91 11.75 -8.11 -2.83
CA GLU A 91 13.17 -8.41 -2.67
C GLU A 91 13.54 -9.72 -3.39
N SER A 92 12.70 -10.76 -3.30
CA SER A 92 12.91 -12.02 -4.03
C SER A 92 12.91 -11.83 -5.56
N LYS A 93 12.19 -10.80 -6.06
CA LYS A 93 12.15 -10.40 -7.48
C LYS A 93 13.18 -9.32 -7.83
N ARG A 94 14.11 -9.01 -6.91
CA ARG A 94 15.16 -7.99 -7.07
C ARG A 94 14.62 -6.58 -7.35
N VAL A 95 13.45 -6.26 -6.81
CA VAL A 95 12.88 -4.91 -6.89
C VAL A 95 13.39 -4.07 -5.72
N HIS A 96 13.91 -2.88 -6.02
CA HIS A 96 14.53 -2.00 -5.04
C HIS A 96 13.51 -1.02 -4.42
N PHE A 97 13.54 -0.93 -3.09
CA PHE A 97 12.78 0.04 -2.32
C PHE A 97 13.57 1.34 -2.13
N ALA A 98 12.86 2.47 -2.18
CA ALA A 98 13.42 3.79 -1.92
C ALA A 98 13.35 4.10 -0.41
N ASN A 99 14.18 3.43 0.39
CA ASN A 99 14.13 3.51 1.85
C ASN A 99 14.40 4.92 2.41
N ASN A 100 15.16 5.74 1.68
CA ASN A 100 15.51 7.11 2.06
C ASN A 100 14.63 8.17 1.39
N PHE A 101 13.51 7.76 0.79
CA PHE A 101 12.60 8.68 0.13
C PHE A 101 11.72 9.39 1.16
N ASP A 102 11.84 10.71 1.24
CA ASP A 102 11.00 11.56 2.09
C ASP A 102 10.00 12.35 1.24
N PRO A 103 8.70 11.98 1.18
CA PRO A 103 7.71 12.66 0.34
C PRO A 103 7.45 14.12 0.71
N TRP A 104 7.92 14.57 1.89
CA TRP A 104 7.77 15.94 2.37
C TRP A 104 8.89 16.86 1.89
N ASN A 105 9.94 16.30 1.29
CA ASN A 105 11.10 17.03 0.83
C ASN A 105 10.84 17.82 -0.46
N GLY A 106 11.09 19.13 -0.44
CA GLY A 106 10.98 20.03 -1.58
C GLY A 106 11.89 19.71 -2.78
N PHE A 107 12.96 18.92 -2.58
CA PHE A 107 13.85 18.47 -3.66
C PHE A 107 13.18 17.48 -4.63
N ILE A 108 12.09 16.83 -4.23
CA ILE A 108 11.34 15.90 -5.10
C ILE A 108 10.60 16.64 -6.22
N LEU A 109 10.31 17.93 -6.03
CA LEU A 109 9.62 18.74 -7.02
C LEU A 109 10.52 19.07 -8.22
N LYS A 110 10.58 18.19 -9.21
CA LYS A 110 11.40 18.36 -10.43
C LYS A 110 10.76 19.22 -11.51
N ASP A 111 9.53 19.68 -11.29
CA ASP A 111 8.82 20.50 -12.29
C ASP A 111 9.53 21.86 -12.47
N PRO A 112 9.88 22.25 -13.71
CA PRO A 112 10.54 23.52 -13.99
C PRO A 112 9.83 24.75 -13.41
N GLN A 113 8.50 24.68 -13.23
CA GLN A 113 7.73 25.79 -12.65
C GLN A 113 8.14 26.13 -11.20
N TYR A 114 8.79 25.21 -10.49
CA TYR A 114 9.27 25.41 -9.11
C TYR A 114 10.78 25.67 -9.03
N ARG A 115 11.45 25.86 -10.18
CA ARG A 115 12.91 26.04 -10.24
C ARG A 115 13.37 27.30 -9.51
N GLU A 116 12.60 28.37 -9.64
CA GLU A 116 12.91 29.69 -9.04
C GLU A 116 12.39 29.83 -7.59
N MET A 117 11.65 28.83 -7.09
CA MET A 117 11.10 28.88 -5.75
C MET A 117 12.19 28.63 -4.70
N THR A 118 12.14 29.37 -3.59
CA THR A 118 13.05 29.17 -2.46
C THR A 118 12.95 27.75 -1.90
N SER A 119 14.02 27.25 -1.29
CA SER A 119 14.05 25.92 -0.67
C SER A 119 12.88 25.73 0.31
N GLN A 120 12.61 26.72 1.16
CA GLN A 120 11.48 26.70 2.10
C GLN A 120 10.12 26.66 1.37
N GLY A 121 9.94 27.46 0.32
CA GLY A 121 8.71 27.45 -0.48
C GLY A 121 8.46 26.09 -1.12
N ARG A 122 9.52 25.44 -1.62
CA ARG A 122 9.44 24.09 -2.21
C ARG A 122 9.03 23.05 -1.18
N SER A 123 9.59 23.07 0.03
CA SER A 123 9.20 22.15 1.10
C SER A 123 7.75 22.34 1.53
N LEU A 124 7.29 23.59 1.66
CA LEU A 124 5.88 23.89 1.95
C LEU A 124 4.95 23.36 0.84
N LYS A 125 5.36 23.52 -0.43
CA LYS A 125 4.60 23.01 -1.57
C LYS A 125 4.56 21.48 -1.59
N ALA A 126 5.69 20.81 -1.34
CA ALA A 126 5.78 19.35 -1.25
C ALA A 126 4.87 18.83 -0.13
N ALA A 127 4.91 19.46 1.05
CA ALA A 127 4.04 19.12 2.16
C ALA A 127 2.55 19.23 1.81
N LYS A 128 2.15 20.33 1.15
CA LYS A 128 0.76 20.51 0.68
C LYS A 128 0.33 19.42 -0.30
N LEU A 129 1.19 19.07 -1.26
CA LEU A 129 0.91 18.00 -2.22
C LEU A 129 0.81 16.63 -1.53
N GLN A 130 1.68 16.36 -0.56
CA GLN A 130 1.64 15.12 0.19
C GLN A 130 0.37 15.01 1.03
N GLN A 131 -0.03 16.08 1.72
CA GLN A 131 -1.29 16.12 2.46
C GLN A 131 -2.51 15.85 1.55
N GLN A 132 -2.54 16.44 0.35
CA GLN A 132 -3.59 16.17 -0.64
C GLN A 132 -3.64 14.71 -1.08
N ARG A 133 -2.48 14.05 -1.25
CA ARG A 133 -2.41 12.62 -1.58
C ARG A 133 -2.98 11.77 -0.45
N LEU A 134 -2.60 12.05 0.79
CA LEU A 134 -3.11 11.35 1.97
C LEU A 134 -4.63 11.51 2.12
N GLN A 135 -5.15 12.72 1.93
CA GLN A 135 -6.59 12.98 1.97
C GLN A 135 -7.36 12.20 0.88
N ARG A 136 -6.82 12.14 -0.34
CA ARG A 136 -7.43 11.35 -1.43
C ARG A 136 -7.45 9.86 -1.14
N ALA A 137 -6.42 9.34 -0.48
CA ALA A 137 -6.35 7.93 -0.12
C ALA A 137 -7.37 7.57 0.98
N ALA A 138 -7.67 8.51 1.89
CA ALA A 138 -8.59 8.30 3.00
C ALA A 138 -10.09 8.35 2.63
N VAL A 139 -10.43 8.90 1.46
CA VAL A 139 -11.82 9.10 1.00
C VAL A 139 -12.30 8.00 0.04
N LYS A 140 -11.44 7.04 -0.29
CA LYS A 140 -11.78 5.88 -1.14
C LYS A 140 -12.45 4.77 -0.35
#